data_AF-X1VNK7-F1
#
_entry.id   AF-X1VNK7-F1
#
_cell.length_a   1.000
_cell.length_b   1.000
_cell.length_c   1.000
_cell.angle_alpha   90.00
_cell.angle_beta   90.00
_cell.angle_gamma   90.00
#
_symmetry.space_group_name_H-M   'P 1'
#
loop_
_entity.id
_entity.type
_entity.pdbx_description
1 polymer ?
#
loop_
_entity_poly.entity_id
_entity_poly.type
_entity_poly.pdbx_seq_one_letter_code
_entity_poly.pdbx_strand_id
1 'polypeptide(L)' 'EEIESKVIGEYVMEKLKETDQVAYIRFASVYRSFTDVSSFLEEVKNLIKQSSGEIKK' A
#
# COMPACT_ATOMS: atom_id res chain seq x y z
N GLU A 1 -18.32 9.57 20.62
CA GLU A 1 -18.50 9.85 19.19
C GLU A 1 -18.06 8.64 18.40
N GLU A 2 -18.69 8.39 17.26
CA GLU A 2 -18.29 7.32 16.35
C GLU A 2 -17.34 7.88 15.28
N ILE A 3 -16.49 7.01 14.73
CA ILE A 3 -15.53 7.36 13.68
C ILE A 3 -15.74 6.43 12.50
N GLU A 4 -15.78 6.97 11.28
CA GLU A 4 -15.87 6.16 10.07
C GLU A 4 -14.63 5.29 9.90
N SER A 5 -14.82 3.99 9.68
CA SER A 5 -13.72 3.04 9.45
C SER A 5 -12.82 3.43 8.27
N LYS A 6 -13.35 4.17 7.30
CA LYS A 6 -12.60 4.71 6.16
C LYS A 6 -11.48 5.65 6.61
N VAL A 7 -11.76 6.51 7.59
CA VAL A 7 -10.76 7.44 8.14
C VAL A 7 -9.59 6.66 8.72
N ILE A 8 -9.87 5.63 9.52
CA ILE A 8 -8.83 4.77 10.12
C ILE A 8 -8.05 4.02 9.04
N GLY A 9 -8.73 3.48 8.03
CA GLY A 9 -8.07 2.76 6.94
C GLY A 9 -7.13 3.64 6.11
N GLU A 10 -7.45 4.91 5.91
CA GLU A 10 -6.57 5.88 5.23
C GLU A 10 -5.30 6.15 6.05
N TYR A 11 -5.43 6.39 7.37
CA TYR A 11 -4.27 6.57 8.25
C TYR A 11 -3.36 5.33 8.30
N VAL A 12 -3.95 4.13 8.34
CA VAL A 12 -3.18 2.87 8.32
C VAL A 12 -2.43 2.73 7.00
N MET A 13 -3.07 3.03 5.86
CA MET A 13 -2.45 2.98 4.53
C MET A 13 -1.24 3.91 4.41
N GLU A 14 -1.36 5.16 4.86
CA GLU A 14 -0.25 6.11 4.86
C GLU A 14 0.91 5.61 5.70
N LYS A 15 0.62 5.13 6.93
CA LYS A 15 1.69 4.71 7.83
C LYS A 15 2.40 3.45 7.37
N LEU A 16 1.65 2.47 6.86
CA LEU A 16 2.22 1.23 6.33
C LEU A 16 3.09 1.48 5.10
N LYS A 17 2.72 2.41 4.21
CA LYS A 17 3.49 2.73 3.01
C LYS A 17 4.94 3.13 3.33
N GLU A 18 5.14 3.84 4.44
CA GLU A 18 6.46 4.28 4.91
C GLU A 18 7.18 3.23 5.76
N THR A 19 6.41 2.46 6.54
CA THR A 19 6.99 1.61 7.60
C THR A 19 7.22 0.18 7.15
N ASP A 20 6.30 -0.39 6.35
CA ASP A 20 6.35 -1.78 5.89
C ASP A 20 5.58 -1.94 4.58
N GLN A 21 6.33 -2.02 3.49
CA GLN A 21 5.78 -2.18 2.14
C GLN A 21 5.00 -3.50 1.97
N VAL A 22 5.40 -4.59 2.63
CA VAL A 22 4.72 -5.89 2.54
C VAL A 22 3.38 -5.82 3.26
N ALA A 23 3.33 -5.20 4.44
CA ALA A 23 2.09 -4.97 5.16
C ALA A 23 1.16 -4.00 4.42
N TYR A 24 1.69 -2.93 3.83
CA TYR A 24 0.92 -2.00 2.96
C TYR A 24 0.23 -2.76 1.83
N ILE A 25 0.96 -3.58 1.08
CA ILE A 25 0.44 -4.37 -0.04
C ILE A 25 -0.67 -5.32 0.44
N ARG A 26 -0.47 -6.03 1.56
CA ARG A 26 -1.48 -6.95 2.14
C ARG A 26 -2.73 -6.23 2.63
N PHE A 27 -2.58 -5.05 3.21
CA PHE A 27 -3.70 -4.26 3.69
C PHE A 27 -4.47 -3.66 2.52
N ALA A 28 -3.76 -3.10 1.55
CA ALA A 28 -4.35 -2.49 0.36
C ALA A 28 -5.17 -3.48 -0.47
N SER A 29 -4.73 -4.74 -0.59
CA SER A 29 -5.45 -5.78 -1.35
C SER A 29 -6.89 -5.99 -0.89
N VAL A 30 -7.13 -5.91 0.43
CA VAL A 30 -8.45 -6.03 1.03
C VAL A 30 -9.14 -4.67 1.14
N TYR A 31 -8.43 -3.65 1.63
CA TYR A 31 -9.02 -2.34 1.93
C TYR A 31 -9.55 -1.61 0.68
N ARG A 32 -8.83 -1.71 -0.45
CA ARG A 32 -9.26 -1.11 -1.72
C ARG A 32 -10.09 -2.04 -2.59
N SER A 33 -10.37 -3.27 -2.12
CA SER A 33 -11.04 -4.31 -2.91
C SER A 33 -10.53 -4.34 -4.34
N PHE A 34 -9.21 -4.50 -4.52
CA PHE A 34 -8.66 -4.64 -5.87
C PHE A 34 -9.30 -5.86 -6.52
N THR A 35 -10.28 -5.63 -7.39
CA THR A 35 -10.92 -6.67 -8.19
C THR A 35 -9.98 -7.17 -9.29
N ASP A 36 -8.91 -6.43 -9.57
CA ASP A 36 -7.94 -6.72 -10.61
C ASP A 36 -6.53 -6.94 -10.04
N VAL A 37 -6.07 -8.18 -10.12
CA VAL A 37 -4.71 -8.63 -9.77
C VAL A 37 -3.62 -7.87 -10.56
N SER A 38 -3.94 -7.38 -11.75
CA SER A 38 -3.03 -6.62 -12.60
C SER A 38 -2.68 -5.27 -11.97
N SER A 39 -3.68 -4.58 -11.39
CA SER A 39 -3.49 -3.31 -10.69
C SER A 39 -2.63 -3.49 -9.43
N PHE A 40 -2.83 -4.60 -8.72
CA PHE A 40 -1.99 -4.98 -7.59
C PHE A 40 -0.53 -5.23 -8.00
N LEU A 41 -0.30 -6.00 -9.06
CA LEU A 41 1.05 -6.31 -9.55
C LEU A 41 1.79 -5.05 -10.05
N GLU A 42 1.09 -4.11 -10.67
CA GLU A 42 1.66 -2.81 -11.06
C GLU A 42 2.10 -2.01 -9.83
N GLU A 43 1.29 -1.95 -8.77
CA GLU A 43 1.65 -1.29 -7.51
C GLU A 43 2.89 -1.93 -6.86
N VAL A 44 2.97 -3.27 -6.84
CA VAL A 44 4.14 -4.02 -6.34
C VAL A 44 5.38 -3.72 -7.17
N LYS A 45 5.28 -3.73 -8.51
CA LYS A 45 6.41 -3.39 -9.39
C LYS A 45 6.90 -1.95 -9.16
N ASN A 46 5.98 -1.01 -8.98
CA ASN A 46 6.32 0.38 -8.70
C ASN A 46 7.07 0.53 -7.37
N LEU A 47 6.64 -0.18 -6.32
CA LEU A 47 7.31 -0.19 -5.02
C LEU A 47 8.72 -0.79 -5.10
N ILE A 48 8.88 -1.91 -5.83
CA ILE A 48 10.20 -2.55 -6.05
C ILE A 48 11.13 -1.61 -6.84
N LYS A 49 10.60 -0.91 -7.84
CA LYS A 49 11.38 0.04 -8.65
C LYS A 49 11.85 1.25 -7.82
N GLN A 50 11.02 1.73 -6.89
CA GLN A 50 11.39 2.82 -5.98
C GLN A 50 12.50 2.40 -5.01
N SER A 51 12.41 1.22 -4.41
CA SER A 51 13.44 0.67 -3.51
C SER A 51 14.75 0.31 -4.24
N SER A 52 14.68 -0.06 -5.52
CA SER A 52 15.87 -0.35 -6.35
C SER A 52 16.59 0.91 -6.85
N GLY A 53 15.89 2.05 -6.92
CA GLY A 53 16.42 3.32 -7.40
C GLY A 53 17.33 4.04 -6.38
N GLU A 54 17.17 3.76 -5.09
CA GLU A 54 18.01 4.31 -4.02
C GLU A 54 19.41 3.68 -3.96
N ILE A 55 19.60 2.48 -4.53
CA ILE A 55 20.89 1.78 -4.53
C ILE A 55 21.90 2.39 -5.53
N LYS A 56 21.47 3.28 -6.43
CA LYS A 56 22.30 3.85 -7.50
C LYS A 56 22.69 5.32 -7.32
N LYS A 57 22.38 5.96 -6.19
CA LYS A 57 22.78 7.35 -5.93
C LYS A 57 23.96 7.46 -4.97
#